data_AF-A0A939XP24-F1
#
_entry.id   AF-A0A939XP24-F1
#
_cell.length_a   1.000
_cell.length_b   1.000
_cell.length_c   1.000
_cell.angle_alpha   90.00
_cell.angle_beta   90.00
_cell.angle_gamma   90.00
#
_symmetry.space_group_name_H-M   'P 1'
#
loop_
_entity.id
_entity.type
_entity.pdbx_description
1 polymer ?
#
loop_
_entity_poly.entity_id
_entity_poly.type
_entity_poly.pdbx_seq_one_letter_code
_entity_poly.pdbx_strand_id
1 'polypeptide(L)'
;MAVSKYIKDLVDLALQDRVMTYTERLIIVNVAAKRNIKADQVNKYIDKAVAKRMKDSLTKEEMQHCPSCGAQVPLLMNDCLFCGRSLVDPGRRVIKVDGEAATRIQSENKRNIKLVSDKRRSIKQCPDCGAPFPLISHICTYCGHVLHELQGTDLNANYLVNSIESQLAKLEKIQVPTILNLLSDWIEVALFLFGYLLIWLGDHGGNTIICWGLGIPCVIGGIVGGGKRVGGGTVNEADDAYYDAVNDYRMYMRQISTLYGDNREAMVTLCRYADKIDELKKKRNRNRNWLFAIGFALFLCGAIPFGAELVDYYQRTHKTTVIDSKANQGGGVDSSSAIEQPQRP
;
A
#
# COMPACT_ATOMS: atom_id res chain seq x y z
N MET A 1 28.95 17.42 -5.99
CA MET A 1 29.37 16.57 -7.11
C MET A 1 28.13 16.15 -7.88
N ALA A 2 28.06 16.46 -9.18
CA ALA A 2 26.92 16.14 -10.01
C ALA A 2 26.99 14.69 -10.48
N VAL A 3 25.86 13.97 -10.45
CA VAL A 3 25.75 12.63 -11.05
C VAL A 3 26.08 12.73 -12.55
N SER A 4 27.01 11.91 -13.02
CA SER A 4 27.47 11.88 -14.43
C SER A 4 26.29 11.71 -15.38
N LYS A 5 26.30 12.40 -16.52
CA LYS A 5 25.27 12.32 -17.58
C LYS A 5 24.96 10.86 -17.96
N TYR A 6 26.00 10.04 -18.09
CA TYR A 6 25.87 8.62 -18.39
C TYR A 6 25.04 7.82 -17.38
N ILE A 7 25.17 8.10 -16.08
CA ILE A 7 24.37 7.43 -15.04
C ILE A 7 22.91 7.89 -15.12
N LYS A 8 22.67 9.15 -15.46
CA LYS A 8 21.30 9.66 -15.66
C LYS A 8 20.62 8.96 -16.82
N ASP A 9 21.32 8.84 -17.95
CA ASP A 9 20.81 8.15 -19.14
C ASP A 9 20.50 6.67 -18.85
N LEU A 10 21.35 5.99 -18.06
CA LEU A 10 21.10 4.61 -17.61
C LEU A 10 19.85 4.49 -16.72
N VAL A 11 19.65 5.43 -15.80
CA VAL A 11 18.47 5.47 -14.93
C VAL A 11 17.21 5.72 -15.75
N ASP A 12 17.27 6.63 -16.73
CA ASP A 12 16.13 6.93 -17.60
C ASP A 12 15.78 5.75 -18.51
N LEU A 13 16.78 5.00 -18.98
CA LEU A 13 16.60 3.76 -19.75
C LEU A 13 15.94 2.67 -18.88
N ALA A 14 16.43 2.47 -17.65
CA ALA A 14 15.84 1.51 -16.70
C ALA A 14 14.42 1.91 -16.26
N LEU A 15 14.06 3.20 -16.35
CA LEU A 15 12.71 3.70 -16.07
C LEU A 15 11.80 3.74 -17.29
N GLN A 16 12.25 3.28 -18.45
CA GLN A 16 11.44 3.25 -19.66
C GLN A 16 10.22 2.34 -19.50
N ASP A 17 10.39 1.21 -18.80
CA ASP A 17 9.32 0.26 -18.48
C ASP A 17 8.50 0.66 -17.24
N ARG A 18 8.63 1.92 -16.80
CA ARG A 18 7.94 2.55 -15.66
C ARG A 18 8.22 1.96 -14.27
N VAL A 19 9.01 0.90 -14.17
CA VAL A 19 9.38 0.25 -12.90
C VAL A 19 10.87 -0.02 -12.92
N MET A 20 11.59 0.43 -11.89
CA MET A 20 12.99 0.06 -11.70
C MET A 20 13.10 -1.19 -10.85
N THR A 21 13.72 -2.24 -11.38
CA THR A 21 13.96 -3.49 -10.65
C THR A 21 15.16 -3.36 -9.70
N TYR A 22 15.21 -4.24 -8.68
CA TYR A 22 16.33 -4.32 -7.75
C TYR A 22 17.65 -4.62 -8.46
N THR A 23 17.61 -5.50 -9.47
CA THR A 23 18.76 -5.87 -10.30
C THR A 23 19.27 -4.68 -11.12
N GLU A 24 18.39 -3.91 -11.76
CA GLU A 24 18.77 -2.70 -12.50
C GLU A 24 19.38 -1.65 -11.58
N ARG A 25 18.80 -1.46 -10.39
CA ARG A 25 19.38 -0.57 -9.37
C ARG A 25 20.80 -1.03 -8.99
N LEU A 26 21.00 -2.32 -8.71
CA LEU A 26 22.31 -2.88 -8.37
C LEU A 26 23.32 -2.69 -9.51
N ILE A 27 22.92 -2.94 -10.76
CA ILE A 27 23.77 -2.74 -11.93
C ILE A 27 24.18 -1.27 -12.03
N ILE A 28 23.24 -0.33 -11.90
CA ILE A 28 23.51 1.10 -11.99
C ILE A 28 24.47 1.55 -10.87
N VAL A 29 24.27 1.08 -9.63
CA VAL A 29 25.13 1.39 -8.50
C VAL A 29 26.54 0.81 -8.70
N ASN A 30 26.66 -0.43 -9.16
CA ASN A 30 27.95 -1.07 -9.44
C ASN A 30 28.70 -0.40 -10.60
N VAL A 31 27.98 0.02 -11.65
CA VAL A 31 28.55 0.80 -12.77
C VAL A 31 29.03 2.17 -12.28
N ALA A 32 28.31 2.79 -11.35
CA ALA A 32 28.70 4.07 -10.76
C ALA A 32 29.91 3.94 -9.83
N ALA A 33 29.99 2.86 -9.04
CA ALA A 33 31.14 2.56 -8.19
C ALA A 33 32.43 2.40 -9.01
N LYS A 34 32.38 1.71 -10.16
CA LYS A 34 33.50 1.61 -11.11
C LYS A 34 33.98 2.95 -11.66
N ARG A 35 33.17 4.01 -11.53
CA ARG A 35 33.48 5.38 -11.97
C ARG A 35 33.77 6.33 -10.80
N ASN A 36 34.07 5.79 -9.62
CA ASN A 36 34.34 6.56 -8.39
C ASN A 36 33.18 7.47 -7.95
N ILE A 37 31.94 7.09 -8.27
CA ILE A 37 30.74 7.80 -7.80
C ILE A 37 30.21 7.07 -6.55
N LYS A 38 29.98 7.81 -5.47
CA LYS A 38 29.45 7.27 -4.22
C LYS A 38 28.03 6.70 -4.41
N ALA A 39 27.80 5.48 -3.91
CA ALA A 39 26.51 4.79 -4.00
C ALA A 39 25.34 5.64 -3.47
N ASP A 40 25.53 6.37 -2.37
CA ASP A 40 24.49 7.21 -1.76
C ASP A 40 23.99 8.31 -2.71
N GLN A 41 24.88 8.91 -3.52
CA GLN A 41 24.49 9.95 -4.48
C GLN A 41 23.66 9.36 -5.63
N VAL A 42 23.96 8.11 -6.01
CA VAL A 42 23.27 7.39 -7.09
C VAL A 42 21.91 6.92 -6.61
N ASN A 43 21.84 6.32 -5.41
CA ASN A 43 20.59 5.89 -4.80
C ASN A 43 19.62 7.07 -4.62
N LYS A 44 20.10 8.20 -4.07
CA LYS A 44 19.30 9.42 -3.94
C LYS A 44 18.78 9.95 -5.28
N TYR A 45 19.56 9.81 -6.35
CA TYR A 45 19.11 10.19 -7.69
C TYR A 45 18.05 9.24 -8.24
N ILE A 46 18.26 7.92 -8.07
CA ILE A 46 17.29 6.89 -8.45
C ILE A 46 15.95 7.12 -7.74
N ASP A 47 15.96 7.32 -6.44
CA ASP A 47 14.75 7.55 -5.64
C ASP A 47 13.97 8.78 -6.14
N LYS A 48 14.69 9.87 -6.44
CA LYS A 48 14.10 11.09 -6.99
C LYS A 48 13.51 10.87 -8.39
N ALA A 49 14.19 10.09 -9.24
CA ALA A 49 13.73 9.79 -10.60
C ALA A 49 12.48 8.88 -10.60
N VAL A 50 12.47 7.85 -9.74
CA VAL A 50 11.33 6.95 -9.52
C VAL A 50 10.13 7.76 -9.00
N ALA A 51 10.31 8.56 -7.94
CA ALA A 51 9.23 9.36 -7.36
C ALA A 51 8.64 10.36 -8.37
N LYS A 52 9.49 10.99 -9.19
CA LYS A 52 9.04 11.88 -10.28
C LYS A 52 8.19 11.13 -11.29
N ARG A 53 8.64 9.96 -11.77
CA ARG A 53 7.89 9.12 -12.72
C ARG A 53 6.57 8.61 -12.14
N MET A 54 6.53 8.26 -10.86
CA MET A 54 5.29 7.85 -10.18
C MET A 54 4.28 9.01 -10.11
N LYS A 55 4.74 10.23 -9.80
CA LYS A 55 3.89 11.44 -9.78
C LYS A 55 3.37 11.80 -11.18
N ASP A 56 4.21 11.65 -12.21
CA ASP A 56 3.83 11.86 -13.60
C ASP A 56 2.86 10.77 -14.11
N SER A 57 2.89 9.56 -13.53
CA SER A 57 1.98 8.47 -13.87
C SER A 57 0.61 8.61 -13.19
N LEU A 58 0.59 9.02 -11.92
CA LEU A 58 -0.63 9.27 -11.14
C LEU A 58 -1.49 10.41 -11.70
N THR A 59 -0.88 11.34 -12.43
CA THR A 59 -1.59 12.47 -13.05
C THR A 59 -2.10 12.17 -14.46
N LYS A 60 -1.84 10.96 -15.00
CA LYS A 60 -2.05 10.65 -16.42
C LYS A 60 -2.61 9.25 -16.71
N GLU A 61 -3.38 8.68 -15.79
CA GLU A 61 -4.22 7.50 -16.10
C GLU A 61 -5.48 7.94 -16.83
N GLU A 62 -5.36 8.26 -18.12
CA GLU A 62 -6.52 8.37 -18.99
C GLU A 62 -7.13 6.96 -19.15
N MET A 63 -8.36 6.78 -18.66
CA MET A 63 -9.13 5.55 -18.84
C MET A 63 -9.98 5.65 -20.11
N GLN A 64 -10.04 4.57 -20.89
CA GLN A 64 -10.95 4.45 -22.03
C GLN A 64 -11.96 3.32 -21.78
N HIS A 65 -13.10 3.36 -22.45
CA HIS A 65 -14.08 2.28 -22.40
C HIS A 65 -13.86 1.33 -23.58
N CYS A 66 -13.93 0.03 -23.33
CA CYS A 66 -13.87 -0.96 -24.40
C CYS A 66 -15.11 -0.82 -25.29
N PRO A 67 -14.97 -0.62 -26.62
CA PRO A 67 -16.11 -0.46 -27.52
C PRO A 67 -16.92 -1.76 -27.70
N SER A 68 -16.37 -2.91 -27.32
CA SER A 68 -17.05 -4.21 -27.46
C SER A 68 -17.82 -4.66 -26.23
N CYS A 69 -17.31 -4.41 -25.02
CA CYS A 69 -17.94 -4.87 -23.78
C CYS A 69 -18.26 -3.77 -22.76
N GLY A 70 -17.86 -2.52 -23.05
CA GLY A 70 -18.11 -1.37 -22.16
C GLY A 70 -17.20 -1.29 -20.93
N ALA A 71 -16.29 -2.24 -20.71
CA ALA A 71 -15.41 -2.22 -19.54
C ALA A 71 -14.39 -1.08 -19.58
N GLN A 72 -14.11 -0.46 -18.43
CA GLN A 72 -13.04 0.55 -18.31
C GLN A 72 -11.67 -0.11 -18.35
N VAL A 73 -10.81 0.38 -19.25
CA VAL A 73 -9.48 -0.16 -19.52
C VAL A 73 -8.47 1.00 -19.67
N PRO A 74 -7.20 0.84 -19.24
CA PRO A 74 -6.18 1.87 -19.41
C PRO A 74 -5.88 2.16 -20.90
N LEU A 75 -5.63 3.43 -21.27
CA LEU A 75 -5.40 3.85 -22.67
C LEU A 75 -4.20 3.20 -23.39
N LEU A 76 -3.29 2.60 -22.62
CA LEU A 76 -2.06 1.97 -23.11
C LEU A 76 -2.21 0.47 -23.38
N MET A 77 -3.37 -0.13 -23.09
CA MET A 77 -3.61 -1.54 -23.39
C MET A 77 -4.06 -1.71 -24.84
N ASN A 78 -3.41 -2.65 -25.53
CA ASN A 78 -3.75 -3.01 -26.91
C ASN A 78 -4.94 -3.97 -26.98
N ASP A 79 -5.24 -4.70 -25.91
CA ASP A 79 -6.33 -5.66 -25.82
C ASP A 79 -7.14 -5.45 -24.53
N CYS A 80 -8.45 -5.70 -24.60
CA CYS A 80 -9.33 -5.62 -23.45
C CYS A 80 -9.09 -6.80 -22.50
N LEU A 81 -8.75 -6.52 -21.23
CA LEU A 81 -8.57 -7.55 -20.20
C LEU A 81 -9.84 -8.38 -19.91
N PHE A 82 -11.02 -7.85 -20.21
CA PHE A 82 -12.29 -8.49 -19.89
C PHE A 82 -12.83 -9.34 -21.04
N CYS A 83 -12.70 -8.87 -22.29
CA CYS A 83 -13.26 -9.59 -23.45
C CYS A 83 -12.20 -10.08 -24.46
N GLY A 84 -10.91 -9.83 -24.21
CA GLY A 84 -9.80 -10.28 -25.06
C GLY A 84 -9.75 -9.64 -26.45
N ARG A 85 -10.54 -8.60 -26.70
CA ARG A 85 -10.67 -7.98 -28.03
C ARG A 85 -9.74 -6.76 -28.15
N SER A 86 -9.10 -6.62 -29.31
CA SER A 86 -8.15 -5.53 -29.55
C SER A 86 -8.81 -4.16 -29.51
N LEU A 87 -8.17 -3.24 -28.78
CA LEU A 87 -8.58 -1.85 -28.56
C LEU A 87 -7.88 -0.88 -29.52
N VAL A 88 -7.15 -1.39 -30.51
CA VAL A 88 -6.49 -0.57 -31.53
C VAL A 88 -7.56 0.00 -32.46
N ASP A 89 -8.01 1.22 -32.17
CA ASP A 89 -8.88 2.00 -33.04
C ASP A 89 -8.06 2.56 -34.24
N PRO A 90 -8.48 2.35 -35.51
CA PRO A 90 -7.84 2.94 -36.69
C PRO A 90 -7.83 4.48 -36.73
N GLY A 91 -8.50 5.16 -35.79
CA GLY A 91 -8.62 6.62 -35.74
C GLY A 91 -7.53 7.41 -34.99
N ARG A 92 -6.48 6.76 -34.44
CA ARG A 92 -5.42 7.52 -33.74
C ARG A 92 -4.63 8.36 -34.74
N ARG A 93 -4.92 9.67 -34.76
CA ARG A 93 -4.21 10.70 -35.55
C ARG A 93 -2.71 10.61 -35.29
N VAL A 94 -2.03 9.96 -36.22
CA VAL A 94 -0.58 10.06 -36.42
C VAL A 94 -0.31 11.53 -36.77
N ILE A 95 0.54 12.18 -35.99
CA ILE A 95 1.11 13.49 -36.35
C ILE A 95 1.68 13.31 -37.77
N LYS A 96 1.15 14.06 -38.74
CA LYS A 96 1.68 14.05 -40.10
C LYS A 96 3.13 14.51 -40.02
N VAL A 97 4.06 13.55 -40.07
CA VAL A 97 5.46 13.78 -40.38
C VAL A 97 5.57 13.60 -41.88
N ASP A 98 6.22 14.56 -42.55
CA ASP A 98 6.32 14.65 -44.00
C ASP A 98 6.81 13.32 -44.62
N GLY A 99 6.20 12.96 -45.75
CA GLY A 99 6.12 11.60 -46.30
C GLY A 99 7.45 10.91 -46.65
N GLU A 100 8.56 11.64 -46.70
CA GLU A 100 9.89 11.08 -46.98
C GLU A 100 10.60 10.57 -45.71
N ALA A 101 10.31 11.14 -44.53
CA ALA A 101 10.86 10.66 -43.27
C ALA A 101 10.10 9.41 -42.75
N ALA A 102 8.79 9.35 -42.99
CA ALA A 102 7.92 8.26 -42.54
C ALA A 102 8.23 6.93 -43.25
N THR A 103 8.58 6.96 -44.53
CA THR A 103 8.96 5.77 -45.31
C THR A 103 10.34 5.24 -44.92
N ARG A 104 11.28 6.13 -44.56
CA ARG A 104 12.60 5.75 -44.03
C ARG A 104 12.47 5.06 -42.67
N ILE A 105 11.73 5.66 -41.75
CA ILE A 105 11.49 5.13 -40.39
C ILE A 105 10.68 3.82 -40.44
N GLN A 106 9.67 3.68 -41.31
CA GLN A 106 8.96 2.40 -41.46
C GLN A 106 9.87 1.30 -42.02
N SER A 107 10.75 1.60 -42.98
CA SER A 107 11.69 0.61 -43.53
C SER A 107 12.80 0.22 -42.53
N GLU A 108 13.19 1.12 -41.63
CA GLU A 108 14.13 0.88 -40.54
C GLU A 108 13.47 0.15 -39.38
N ASN A 109 12.23 0.48 -39.00
CA ASN A 109 11.50 -0.24 -37.96
C ASN A 109 11.13 -1.66 -38.41
N LYS A 110 10.76 -1.86 -39.68
CA LYS A 110 10.51 -3.21 -40.23
C LYS A 110 11.80 -4.05 -40.29
N ARG A 111 12.94 -3.41 -40.55
CA ARG A 111 14.27 -4.06 -40.47
C ARG A 111 14.71 -4.35 -39.04
N ASN A 112 14.50 -3.42 -38.10
CA ASN A 112 14.86 -3.60 -36.69
C ASN A 112 13.94 -4.61 -35.99
N ILE A 113 12.65 -4.65 -36.31
CA ILE A 113 11.73 -5.69 -35.81
C ILE A 113 12.11 -7.07 -36.38
N LYS A 114 12.50 -7.15 -37.65
CA LYS A 114 13.00 -8.40 -38.25
C LYS A 114 14.35 -8.83 -37.66
N LEU A 115 15.26 -7.89 -37.38
CA LEU A 115 16.54 -8.15 -36.71
C LEU A 115 16.38 -8.56 -35.24
N VAL A 116 15.41 -7.98 -34.51
CA VAL A 116 15.12 -8.37 -33.11
C VAL A 116 14.36 -9.70 -33.06
N SER A 117 13.49 -10.01 -34.04
CA SER A 117 12.88 -11.33 -34.15
C SER A 117 13.87 -12.39 -34.58
N ASP A 118 14.81 -12.08 -35.48
CA ASP A 118 15.86 -13.00 -35.92
C ASP A 118 16.92 -13.23 -34.83
N LYS A 119 17.18 -12.22 -33.97
CA LYS A 119 18.11 -12.35 -32.83
C LYS A 119 17.49 -13.05 -31.61
N ARG A 120 16.15 -13.14 -31.50
CA ARG A 120 15.44 -13.99 -30.52
C ARG A 120 14.99 -15.35 -31.08
N ARG A 121 15.11 -15.57 -32.39
CA ARG A 121 14.88 -16.85 -33.07
C ARG A 121 16.18 -17.57 -33.46
N SER A 122 17.16 -17.62 -32.58
CA SER A 122 18.03 -18.80 -32.59
C SER A 122 17.24 -19.95 -31.96
N ILE A 123 16.26 -20.45 -32.71
CA ILE A 123 15.65 -21.75 -32.48
C ILE A 123 16.84 -22.70 -32.37
N LYS A 124 17.12 -23.22 -31.17
CA LYS A 124 18.17 -24.24 -31.00
C LYS A 124 17.71 -25.41 -31.87
N GLN A 125 18.40 -25.65 -32.98
CA GLN A 125 18.16 -26.83 -33.79
C GLN A 125 18.87 -27.98 -33.10
N CYS A 126 18.25 -29.16 -33.11
CA CYS A 126 18.91 -30.37 -32.63
C CYS A 126 20.18 -30.59 -33.46
N PRO A 127 21.36 -30.75 -32.85
CA PRO A 127 22.61 -30.95 -33.59
C PRO A 127 22.58 -32.23 -34.44
N ASP A 128 21.81 -33.24 -34.03
CA ASP A 128 21.74 -34.53 -34.72
C ASP A 128 20.76 -34.55 -35.89
N CYS A 129 19.59 -33.91 -35.78
CA CYS A 129 18.53 -34.02 -36.81
C CYS A 129 18.09 -32.69 -37.41
N GLY A 130 18.62 -31.56 -36.94
CA GLY A 130 18.24 -30.22 -37.41
C GLY A 130 16.82 -29.78 -37.04
N ALA A 131 16.01 -30.65 -36.42
CA ALA A 131 14.66 -30.31 -35.99
C ALA A 131 14.68 -29.23 -34.89
N PRO A 132 13.68 -28.34 -34.85
CA PRO A 132 13.59 -27.32 -33.80
C PRO A 132 13.41 -27.98 -32.43
N PHE A 133 14.27 -27.64 -31.46
CA PHE A 133 14.13 -28.15 -30.10
C PHE A 133 12.90 -27.53 -29.43
N PRO A 134 12.01 -28.32 -28.82
CA PRO A 134 10.96 -27.77 -27.96
C PRO A 134 11.61 -27.07 -26.74
N LEU A 135 11.07 -25.91 -26.37
CA LEU A 135 11.65 -25.00 -25.36
C LEU A 135 11.75 -25.57 -23.93
N ILE A 136 11.24 -26.79 -23.68
CA ILE A 136 11.07 -27.36 -22.32
C ILE A 136 11.62 -28.79 -22.16
N SER A 137 11.79 -29.59 -23.23
CA SER A 137 12.37 -30.93 -23.09
C SER A 137 13.85 -30.90 -23.45
N HIS A 138 14.69 -31.58 -22.67
CA HIS A 138 16.10 -31.82 -22.98
C HIS A 138 16.31 -32.92 -24.03
N ILE A 139 15.22 -33.53 -24.50
CA ILE A 139 15.19 -34.65 -25.44
C ILE A 139 14.49 -34.17 -26.72
N CYS A 140 15.14 -34.33 -27.87
CA CYS A 140 14.55 -34.04 -29.16
C CYS A 140 13.38 -35.01 -29.43
N THR A 141 12.17 -34.48 -29.66
CA THR A 141 10.97 -35.29 -29.93
C THR A 141 11.00 -36.03 -31.27
N TYR A 142 11.92 -35.65 -32.17
CA TYR A 142 12.05 -36.26 -33.49
C TYR A 142 13.10 -37.37 -33.53
N CYS A 143 14.26 -37.19 -32.88
CA CYS A 143 15.37 -38.16 -32.96
C CYS A 143 15.82 -38.74 -31.61
N GLY A 144 15.29 -38.25 -30.48
CA GLY A 144 15.64 -38.74 -29.14
C GLY A 144 16.97 -38.23 -28.58
N HIS A 145 17.68 -37.32 -29.28
CA HIS A 145 18.95 -36.76 -28.81
C HIS A 145 18.79 -35.92 -27.53
N VAL A 146 19.66 -36.14 -26.54
CA VAL A 146 19.63 -35.48 -25.23
C VAL A 146 20.70 -34.39 -25.15
N LEU A 147 20.30 -33.12 -24.98
CA LEU A 147 21.23 -32.00 -24.83
C LEU A 147 21.79 -31.93 -23.41
N HIS A 148 23.08 -32.23 -23.25
CA HIS A 148 23.78 -32.26 -21.95
C HIS A 148 24.35 -30.91 -21.48
N GLU A 149 24.31 -29.84 -22.27
CA GLU A 149 24.99 -28.58 -21.94
C GLU A 149 24.10 -27.33 -22.12
N LEU A 150 23.44 -26.94 -21.03
CA LEU A 150 23.08 -25.54 -20.73
C LEU A 150 23.40 -25.26 -19.26
N GLN A 151 24.66 -25.44 -18.87
CA GLN A 151 25.17 -24.91 -17.61
C GLN A 151 25.24 -23.37 -17.69
N GLY A 152 24.15 -22.70 -17.37
CA GLY A 152 24.12 -21.25 -17.23
C GLY A 152 22.71 -20.70 -17.31
N THR A 153 22.07 -20.56 -16.14
CA THR A 153 20.70 -20.06 -15.89
C THR A 153 19.56 -21.07 -15.94
N ASP A 154 19.82 -22.29 -15.45
CA ASP A 154 18.74 -23.20 -15.03
C ASP A 154 18.18 -22.77 -13.66
N LEU A 155 17.36 -21.71 -13.66
CA LEU A 155 16.26 -21.64 -12.70
C LEU A 155 15.26 -22.72 -13.13
N ASN A 156 15.57 -23.96 -12.74
CA ASN A 156 14.78 -25.15 -12.99
C ASN A 156 13.31 -24.82 -12.63
N ALA A 157 12.37 -25.01 -13.56
CA ALA A 157 10.95 -24.67 -13.33
C ALA A 157 10.45 -25.27 -12.01
N ASN A 158 10.92 -26.48 -11.69
CA ASN A 158 10.64 -27.16 -10.43
C ASN A 158 11.16 -26.39 -9.20
N TYR A 159 12.34 -25.79 -9.25
CA TYR A 159 12.85 -24.94 -8.17
C TYR A 159 11.97 -23.71 -7.94
N LEU A 160 11.49 -23.10 -9.02
CA LEU A 160 10.67 -21.89 -8.96
C LEU A 160 9.27 -22.19 -8.42
N VAL A 161 8.66 -23.31 -8.85
CA VAL A 161 7.40 -23.82 -8.29
C VAL A 161 7.57 -24.17 -6.82
N ASN A 162 8.60 -24.94 -6.45
CA ASN A 162 8.89 -25.28 -5.05
C ASN A 162 9.12 -24.03 -4.19
N SER A 163 9.76 -22.99 -4.75
CA SER A 163 9.95 -21.72 -4.05
C SER A 163 8.62 -21.02 -3.79
N ILE A 164 7.73 -20.95 -4.79
CA ILE A 164 6.38 -20.38 -4.62
C ILE A 164 5.57 -21.17 -3.60
N GLU A 165 5.58 -22.49 -3.67
CA GLU A 165 4.86 -23.35 -2.72
C GLU A 165 5.39 -23.17 -1.30
N SER A 166 6.71 -23.07 -1.13
CA SER A 166 7.31 -22.81 0.19
C SER A 166 6.90 -21.44 0.76
N GLN A 167 6.77 -20.41 -0.09
CA GLN A 167 6.32 -19.09 0.31
C GLN A 167 4.82 -19.09 0.62
N LEU A 168 4.01 -19.85 -0.13
CA LEU A 168 2.60 -20.05 0.19
C LEU A 168 2.44 -20.74 1.54
N ALA A 169 3.24 -21.77 1.83
CA ALA A 169 3.22 -22.45 3.11
C ALA A 169 3.65 -21.53 4.27
N LYS A 170 4.59 -20.60 4.03
CA LYS A 170 4.92 -19.54 4.99
C LYS A 170 3.75 -18.58 5.20
N LEU A 171 3.12 -18.11 4.12
CA LEU A 171 1.97 -17.22 4.17
C LEU A 171 0.78 -17.85 4.92
N GLU A 172 0.57 -19.14 4.74
CA GLU A 172 -0.47 -19.90 5.45
C GLU A 172 -0.14 -20.09 6.94
N LYS A 173 1.16 -20.19 7.28
CA LYS A 173 1.63 -20.28 8.67
C LYS A 173 1.66 -18.94 9.40
N ILE A 174 1.70 -17.81 8.70
CA ILE A 174 1.57 -16.49 9.32
C ILE A 174 0.17 -16.41 9.90
N GLN A 175 0.06 -16.77 11.17
CA GLN A 175 -1.19 -16.77 11.91
C GLN A 175 -1.80 -15.37 11.87
N VAL A 176 -3.12 -15.34 11.71
CA VAL A 176 -3.91 -14.10 11.78
C VAL A 176 -3.53 -13.38 13.09
N PRO A 177 -3.29 -12.06 13.08
CA PRO A 177 -2.88 -11.35 14.27
C PRO A 177 -3.85 -11.65 15.42
N THR A 178 -3.29 -12.14 16.52
CA THR A 178 -4.05 -12.50 17.72
C THR A 178 -4.75 -11.26 18.26
N ILE A 179 -5.96 -11.43 18.81
CA ILE A 179 -6.81 -10.35 19.34
C ILE A 179 -6.05 -9.43 20.31
N LEU A 180 -5.09 -9.97 21.07
CA LEU A 180 -4.24 -9.24 22.02
C LEU A 180 -3.38 -8.15 21.37
N ASN A 181 -2.82 -8.41 20.19
CA ASN A 181 -1.97 -7.43 19.51
C ASN A 181 -2.82 -6.28 18.95
N LEU A 182 -4.03 -6.58 18.46
CA LEU A 182 -4.98 -5.55 18.07
C LEU A 182 -5.45 -4.72 19.28
N LEU A 183 -5.70 -5.34 20.43
CA LEU A 183 -6.08 -4.63 21.65
C LEU A 183 -5.00 -3.63 22.09
N SER A 184 -3.72 -4.00 21.99
CA SER A 184 -2.60 -3.07 22.26
C SER A 184 -2.64 -1.84 21.36
N ASP A 185 -3.06 -2.00 20.10
CA ASP A 185 -3.25 -0.89 19.18
C ASP A 185 -4.39 0.05 19.59
N TRP A 186 -5.50 -0.53 20.06
CA TRP A 186 -6.66 0.21 20.52
C TRP A 186 -6.49 0.88 21.88
N ILE A 187 -5.67 0.31 22.77
CA ILE A 187 -5.48 0.84 24.13
C ILE A 187 -5.01 2.30 24.11
N GLU A 188 -4.13 2.67 23.19
CA GLU A 188 -3.62 4.06 23.12
C GLU A 188 -4.72 5.06 22.68
N VAL A 189 -5.51 4.69 21.67
CA VAL A 189 -6.63 5.52 21.19
C VAL A 189 -7.73 5.59 22.24
N ALA A 190 -8.04 4.46 22.87
CA ALA A 190 -9.00 4.39 23.96
C ALA A 190 -8.56 5.22 25.17
N LEU A 191 -7.28 5.18 25.54
CA LEU A 191 -6.71 6.02 26.62
C LEU A 191 -6.80 7.50 26.29
N PHE A 192 -6.53 7.89 25.03
CA PHE A 192 -6.69 9.28 24.60
C PHE A 192 -8.14 9.75 24.71
N LEU A 193 -9.09 8.97 24.17
CA LEU A 193 -10.52 9.29 24.24
C LEU A 193 -11.04 9.31 25.67
N PHE A 194 -10.61 8.35 26.49
CA PHE A 194 -10.95 8.29 27.91
C PHE A 194 -10.39 9.48 28.68
N GLY A 195 -9.14 9.87 28.43
CA GLY A 195 -8.54 11.07 29.01
C GLY A 195 -9.28 12.34 28.61
N TYR A 196 -9.67 12.48 27.34
CA TYR A 196 -10.46 13.61 26.87
C TYR A 196 -11.84 13.68 27.55
N LEU A 197 -12.50 12.52 27.69
CA LEU A 197 -13.76 12.40 28.41
C LEU A 197 -13.59 12.88 29.87
N LEU A 198 -12.55 12.41 30.59
CA LEU A 198 -12.29 12.82 31.97
C LEU A 198 -12.08 14.33 32.12
N ILE A 199 -11.36 14.98 31.19
CA ILE A 199 -11.17 16.44 31.21
C ILE A 199 -12.51 17.15 31.01
N TRP A 200 -13.31 16.73 30.03
CA TRP A 200 -14.63 17.31 29.78
C TRP A 200 -15.55 17.21 31.01
N LEU A 201 -15.50 16.09 31.72
CA LEU A 201 -16.23 15.88 32.98
C LEU A 201 -15.73 16.76 34.10
N GLY A 202 -14.41 16.99 34.17
CA GLY A 202 -13.82 17.93 35.12
C GLY A 202 -14.35 19.34 34.95
N ASP A 203 -14.60 19.77 33.70
CA ASP A 203 -15.12 21.12 33.41
C ASP A 203 -16.61 21.28 33.76
N HIS A 204 -17.38 20.19 33.71
CA HIS A 204 -18.84 20.22 33.87
C HIS A 204 -19.33 19.60 35.20
N GLY A 205 -18.44 18.95 35.95
CA GLY A 205 -18.74 18.22 37.19
C GLY A 205 -17.90 18.69 38.38
N GLY A 206 -18.45 18.56 39.60
CA GLY A 206 -17.88 19.16 40.81
C GLY A 206 -16.54 18.58 41.31
N ASN A 207 -16.03 17.48 40.72
CA ASN A 207 -14.78 16.84 41.14
C ASN A 207 -13.62 17.14 40.18
N THR A 208 -13.36 18.43 39.97
CA THR A 208 -12.32 18.97 39.07
C THR A 208 -10.94 18.35 39.32
N ILE A 209 -10.50 18.23 40.58
CA ILE A 209 -9.13 17.81 40.90
C ILE A 209 -8.83 16.37 40.43
N ILE A 210 -9.74 15.42 40.67
CA ILE A 210 -9.53 14.01 40.34
C ILE A 210 -9.63 13.81 38.81
N CYS A 211 -10.63 14.42 38.18
CA CYS A 211 -10.86 14.33 36.74
C CYS A 211 -9.70 14.90 35.93
N TRP A 212 -9.17 16.07 36.33
CA TRP A 212 -8.00 16.66 35.70
C TRP A 212 -6.72 15.88 35.98
N GLY A 213 -6.55 15.41 37.23
CA GLY A 213 -5.38 14.63 37.65
C GLY A 213 -5.22 13.30 36.91
N LEU A 214 -6.33 12.65 36.52
CA LEU A 214 -6.31 11.41 35.74
C LEU A 214 -6.42 11.66 34.22
N GLY A 215 -7.22 12.66 33.82
CA GLY A 215 -7.46 12.96 32.41
C GLY A 215 -6.21 13.43 31.66
N ILE A 216 -5.45 14.36 32.26
CA ILE A 216 -4.24 14.91 31.63
C ILE A 216 -3.20 13.80 31.35
N PRO A 217 -2.81 12.95 32.32
CA PRO A 217 -1.87 11.85 32.05
C PRO A 217 -2.37 10.87 30.98
N CYS A 218 -3.67 10.57 30.94
CA CYS A 218 -4.26 9.70 29.92
C CYS A 218 -4.15 10.30 28.51
N VAL A 219 -4.44 11.60 28.35
CA VAL A 219 -4.28 12.31 27.08
C VAL A 219 -2.81 12.36 26.66
N ILE A 220 -1.91 12.72 27.57
CA ILE A 220 -0.46 12.76 27.29
C ILE A 220 0.04 11.37 26.89
N GLY A 221 -0.35 10.33 27.65
CA GLY A 221 -0.01 8.93 27.34
C GLY A 221 -0.52 8.50 25.96
N GLY A 222 -1.75 8.86 25.62
CA GLY A 222 -2.32 8.61 24.30
C GLY A 222 -1.61 9.35 23.17
N ILE A 223 -1.24 10.62 23.35
CA ILE A 223 -0.49 11.41 22.37
C ILE A 223 0.94 10.87 22.20
N VAL A 224 1.64 10.55 23.29
CA VAL A 224 3.02 10.04 23.24
C VAL A 224 3.06 8.62 22.66
N GLY A 225 2.10 7.76 22.99
CA GLY A 225 1.93 6.45 22.38
C GLY A 225 1.60 6.55 20.89
N GLY A 226 0.56 7.31 20.54
CA GLY A 226 0.15 7.52 19.16
C GLY A 226 1.20 8.22 18.29
N GLY A 227 1.96 9.15 18.87
CA GLY A 227 3.04 9.88 18.20
C GLY A 227 4.20 8.97 17.79
N LYS A 228 4.52 7.94 18.58
CA LYS A 228 5.51 6.92 18.20
C LYS A 228 5.05 6.13 16.96
N ARG A 229 3.75 5.86 16.82
CA ARG A 229 3.21 5.17 15.65
C ARG A 229 3.20 6.02 14.39
N VAL A 230 2.92 7.32 14.48
CA VAL A 230 2.91 8.24 13.33
C VAL A 230 4.34 8.59 12.87
N GLY A 231 5.31 8.63 13.79
CA GLY A 231 6.68 9.07 13.51
C GLY A 231 7.70 7.97 13.16
N GLY A 232 7.42 6.70 13.44
CA GLY A 232 8.40 5.63 13.27
C GLY A 232 7.86 4.27 13.68
N GLY A 233 7.01 3.73 12.80
CA GLY A 233 6.47 2.37 12.78
C GLY A 233 7.00 1.38 13.80
N THR A 234 6.23 1.15 14.86
CA THR A 234 5.99 -0.23 15.31
C THR A 234 5.01 -0.84 14.33
N VAL A 235 5.41 -1.00 13.06
CA VAL A 235 4.63 -1.80 12.14
C VAL A 235 4.69 -3.21 12.71
N ASN A 236 3.54 -3.85 12.89
CA ASN A 236 3.50 -5.19 13.46
C ASN A 236 4.46 -6.05 12.64
N GLU A 237 5.45 -6.68 13.29
CA GLU A 237 6.44 -7.54 12.63
C GLU A 237 5.76 -8.60 11.74
N ALA A 238 4.55 -9.02 12.13
CA ALA A 238 3.69 -9.93 11.36
C ALA A 238 2.97 -9.30 10.15
N ASP A 239 2.74 -7.98 10.14
CA ASP A 239 2.30 -7.25 8.95
C ASP A 239 3.47 -7.07 7.98
N ASP A 240 4.65 -6.68 8.48
CA ASP A 240 5.86 -6.52 7.65
C ASP A 240 6.28 -7.84 7.01
N ALA A 241 6.39 -8.92 7.80
CA ALA A 241 6.70 -10.26 7.28
C ALA A 241 5.68 -10.73 6.23
N TYR A 242 4.41 -10.34 6.38
CA TYR A 242 3.38 -10.64 5.38
C TYR A 242 3.58 -9.83 4.09
N TYR A 243 3.85 -8.53 4.18
CA TYR A 243 4.08 -7.70 3.00
C TYR A 243 5.37 -8.07 2.28
N ASP A 244 6.42 -8.43 3.00
CA ASP A 244 7.67 -8.94 2.44
C ASP A 244 7.43 -10.25 1.68
N ALA A 245 6.72 -11.21 2.28
CA ALA A 245 6.36 -12.46 1.60
C ALA A 245 5.50 -12.23 0.34
N VAL A 246 4.57 -11.27 0.38
CA VAL A 246 3.77 -10.89 -0.80
C VAL A 246 4.63 -10.23 -1.88
N ASN A 247 5.59 -9.40 -1.50
CA ASN A 247 6.52 -8.75 -2.45
C ASN A 247 7.46 -9.77 -3.11
N ASP A 248 8.01 -10.71 -2.34
CA ASP A 248 8.81 -11.83 -2.85
C ASP A 248 8.00 -12.66 -3.84
N TYR A 249 6.75 -13.01 -3.49
CA TYR A 249 5.85 -13.70 -4.41
C TYR A 249 5.64 -12.94 -5.72
N ARG A 250 5.40 -11.62 -5.67
CA ARG A 250 5.27 -10.79 -6.88
C ARG A 250 6.54 -10.78 -7.71
N MET A 251 7.71 -10.79 -7.07
CA MET A 251 8.99 -10.89 -7.78
C MET A 251 9.10 -12.22 -8.53
N TYR A 252 8.77 -13.35 -7.90
CA TYR A 252 8.77 -14.67 -8.55
C TYR A 252 7.75 -14.75 -9.68
N MET A 253 6.54 -14.19 -9.49
CA MET A 253 5.52 -14.10 -10.54
C MET A 253 6.03 -13.36 -11.78
N ARG A 254 6.76 -12.25 -11.60
CA ARG A 254 7.37 -11.53 -12.72
C ARG A 254 8.41 -12.38 -13.43
N GLN A 255 9.29 -13.05 -12.69
CA GLN A 255 10.30 -13.93 -13.28
C GLN A 255 9.66 -15.07 -14.10
N ILE A 256 8.60 -15.69 -13.58
CA ILE A 256 7.87 -16.73 -14.32
C ILE A 256 7.20 -16.15 -15.56
N SER A 257 6.55 -14.98 -15.45
CA SER A 257 5.91 -14.35 -16.60
C SER A 257 6.90 -14.00 -17.71
N THR A 258 8.13 -13.63 -17.35
CA THR A 258 9.20 -13.32 -18.31
C THR A 258 9.78 -14.58 -18.95
N LEU A 259 9.94 -15.66 -18.17
CA LEU A 259 10.57 -16.90 -18.63
C LEU A 259 9.60 -17.84 -19.37
N TYR A 260 8.32 -17.84 -18.97
CA TYR A 260 7.30 -18.79 -19.41
C TYR A 260 6.04 -18.09 -19.95
N GLY A 261 6.15 -16.85 -20.41
CA GLY A 261 5.04 -16.01 -20.85
C GLY A 261 4.08 -16.67 -21.87
N ASP A 262 4.63 -17.50 -22.75
CA ASP A 262 3.86 -18.19 -23.79
C ASP A 262 3.27 -19.54 -23.33
N ASN A 263 3.64 -20.04 -22.14
CA ASN A 263 3.16 -21.31 -21.62
C ASN A 263 1.83 -21.13 -20.86
N ARG A 264 0.75 -21.60 -21.50
CA ARG A 264 -0.62 -21.54 -20.96
C ARG A 264 -0.77 -22.26 -19.61
N GLU A 265 -0.11 -23.41 -19.42
CA GLU A 265 -0.22 -24.20 -18.18
C GLU A 265 0.46 -23.50 -17.00
N ALA A 266 1.62 -22.89 -17.26
CA ALA A 266 2.31 -22.06 -16.27
C ALA A 266 1.43 -20.89 -15.85
N MET A 267 0.83 -20.18 -16.81
CA MET A 267 -0.04 -19.03 -16.51
C MET A 267 -1.30 -19.42 -15.73
N VAL A 268 -1.95 -20.54 -16.05
CA VAL A 268 -3.12 -21.03 -15.29
C VAL A 268 -2.73 -21.32 -13.83
N THR A 269 -1.55 -21.92 -13.62
CA THR A 269 -1.04 -22.23 -12.28
C THR A 269 -0.73 -20.96 -11.49
N LEU A 270 -0.12 -19.96 -12.13
CA LEU A 270 0.15 -18.65 -11.53
C LEU A 270 -1.14 -17.92 -11.12
N CYS A 271 -2.16 -17.94 -11.98
CA CYS A 271 -3.47 -17.35 -11.66
C CYS A 271 -4.08 -18.00 -10.43
N ARG A 272 -4.00 -19.34 -10.31
CA ARG A 272 -4.51 -20.07 -9.14
C ARG A 272 -3.79 -19.65 -7.84
N TYR A 273 -2.49 -19.39 -7.89
CA TYR A 273 -1.76 -18.89 -6.71
C TYR A 273 -2.11 -17.44 -6.38
N ALA A 274 -2.31 -16.60 -7.40
CA ALA A 274 -2.73 -15.21 -7.21
C ALA A 274 -4.11 -15.14 -6.52
N ASP A 275 -5.07 -15.96 -6.97
CA ASP A 275 -6.40 -16.06 -6.37
C ASP A 275 -6.33 -16.49 -4.90
N LYS A 276 -5.47 -17.47 -4.56
CA LYS A 276 -5.27 -17.89 -3.16
C LYS A 276 -4.72 -16.76 -2.28
N ILE A 277 -3.79 -15.96 -2.79
CA ILE A 277 -3.23 -14.82 -2.04
C ILE A 277 -4.29 -13.74 -1.84
N ASP A 278 -5.10 -13.47 -2.84
CA ASP A 278 -6.21 -12.52 -2.72
C ASP A 278 -7.28 -13.02 -1.74
N GLU A 279 -7.55 -14.32 -1.70
CA GLU A 279 -8.42 -14.94 -0.70
C GLU A 279 -7.87 -14.76 0.72
N LEU A 280 -6.58 -15.03 0.93
CA LEU A 280 -5.90 -14.82 2.22
C LEU A 280 -5.95 -13.34 2.64
N LYS A 281 -5.68 -12.42 1.71
CA LYS A 281 -5.78 -10.98 1.95
C LYS A 281 -7.20 -10.56 2.33
N LYS A 282 -8.22 -11.08 1.64
CA LYS A 282 -9.63 -10.81 1.91
C LYS A 282 -10.04 -11.36 3.27
N LYS A 283 -9.59 -12.56 3.65
CA LYS A 283 -9.82 -13.17 4.97
C LYS A 283 -9.18 -12.35 6.08
N ARG A 284 -7.92 -11.91 5.92
CA ARG A 284 -7.22 -11.03 6.87
C ARG A 284 -7.95 -9.70 7.02
N ASN A 285 -8.34 -9.07 5.92
CA ASN A 285 -9.05 -7.79 5.97
C ASN A 285 -10.46 -7.91 6.57
N ARG A 286 -11.19 -9.01 6.28
CA ARG A 286 -12.48 -9.30 6.91
C ARG A 286 -12.34 -9.48 8.42
N ASN A 287 -11.38 -10.27 8.86
CA ASN A 287 -11.13 -10.48 10.29
C ASN A 287 -10.74 -9.17 10.98
N ARG A 288 -9.86 -8.37 10.37
CA ARG A 288 -9.48 -7.06 10.89
C ARG A 288 -10.68 -6.12 11.01
N ASN A 289 -11.50 -6.01 9.98
CA ASN A 289 -12.70 -5.17 10.00
C ASN A 289 -13.74 -5.66 11.04
N TRP A 290 -13.89 -6.98 11.19
CA TRP A 290 -14.78 -7.55 12.20
C TRP A 290 -14.30 -7.28 13.63
N LEU A 291 -12.99 -7.40 13.89
CA LEU A 291 -12.39 -7.03 15.17
C LEU A 291 -12.54 -5.53 15.45
N PHE A 292 -12.38 -4.68 14.43
CA PHE A 292 -12.65 -3.24 14.56
C PHE A 292 -14.11 -2.97 14.91
N ALA A 293 -15.06 -3.66 14.28
CA ALA A 293 -16.47 -3.52 14.62
C ALA A 293 -16.78 -3.93 16.07
N ILE A 294 -16.17 -5.02 16.56
CA ILE A 294 -16.34 -5.46 17.96
C ILE A 294 -15.72 -4.45 18.93
N GLY A 295 -14.48 -4.02 18.68
CA GLY A 295 -13.82 -3.03 19.52
C GLY A 295 -14.63 -1.73 19.61
N PHE A 296 -15.17 -1.27 18.48
CA PHE A 296 -16.04 -0.10 18.43
C PHE A 296 -17.38 -0.31 19.16
N ALA A 297 -18.00 -1.49 19.01
CA ALA A 297 -19.23 -1.83 19.73
C ALA A 297 -19.03 -1.86 21.24
N LEU A 298 -17.93 -2.47 21.72
CA LEU A 298 -17.57 -2.48 23.15
C LEU A 298 -17.32 -1.07 23.68
N PHE A 299 -16.64 -0.22 22.90
CA PHE A 299 -16.44 1.18 23.24
C PHE A 299 -17.77 1.93 23.39
N LEU A 300 -18.70 1.78 22.44
CA LEU A 300 -20.02 2.38 22.51
C LEU A 300 -20.84 1.86 23.70
N CYS A 301 -20.82 0.55 23.96
CA CYS A 301 -21.51 -0.05 25.10
C CYS A 301 -20.95 0.46 26.44
N GLY A 302 -19.67 0.80 26.53
CA GLY A 302 -19.08 1.44 27.71
C GLY A 302 -19.45 2.92 27.85
N ALA A 303 -19.55 3.65 26.73
CA ALA A 303 -19.81 5.09 26.74
C ALA A 303 -21.28 5.45 27.01
N ILE A 304 -22.24 4.65 26.55
CA ILE A 304 -23.68 4.91 26.70
C ILE A 304 -24.14 4.97 28.17
N PRO A 305 -23.88 3.97 29.04
CA PRO A 305 -24.33 4.01 30.43
C PRO A 305 -23.69 5.18 31.19
N PHE A 306 -22.44 5.52 30.87
CA PHE A 306 -21.74 6.65 31.44
C PHE A 306 -22.42 7.99 31.08
N GLY A 307 -22.90 8.13 29.85
CA GLY A 307 -23.67 9.30 29.41
C GLY A 307 -25.01 9.46 30.14
N ALA A 308 -25.73 8.38 30.40
CA ALA A 308 -27.01 8.43 31.11
C ALA A 308 -26.83 8.87 32.58
N GLU A 309 -25.84 8.33 33.26
CA GLU A 309 -25.53 8.68 34.66
C GLU A 309 -25.11 10.16 34.79
N LEU A 310 -24.44 10.70 33.77
CA LEU A 310 -24.07 12.11 33.72
C LEU A 310 -25.25 13.06 33.56
N VAL A 311 -26.21 12.71 32.70
CA VAL A 311 -27.43 13.50 32.54
C VAL A 311 -28.20 13.53 33.85
N ASP A 312 -28.32 12.39 34.52
CA ASP A 312 -28.98 12.30 35.83
C ASP A 312 -28.25 13.10 36.91
N TYR A 313 -26.91 13.06 36.94
CA TYR A 313 -26.11 13.85 37.86
C TYR A 313 -26.30 15.35 37.62
N TYR A 314 -26.21 15.79 36.36
CA TYR A 314 -26.37 17.19 35.97
C TYR A 314 -27.77 17.72 36.30
N GLN A 315 -28.82 16.93 36.06
CA GLN A 315 -30.18 17.31 36.43
C GLN A 315 -30.36 17.44 37.96
N ARG A 316 -29.66 16.61 38.76
CA ARG A 316 -29.74 16.66 40.21
C ARG A 316 -29.08 17.92 40.78
N THR A 317 -27.90 18.30 40.29
CA THR A 317 -27.17 19.49 40.76
C THR A 317 -27.85 20.80 40.35
N HIS A 318 -28.48 20.85 39.18
CA HIS A 318 -29.20 22.05 38.75
C HIS A 318 -30.50 22.30 39.52
N LYS A 319 -31.15 21.25 40.04
CA LYS A 319 -32.37 21.40 40.86
C LYS A 319 -32.06 21.98 42.24
N THR A 320 -30.92 21.66 42.84
CA THR A 320 -30.58 22.15 44.19
C THR A 320 -30.24 23.65 44.19
N THR A 321 -29.53 24.16 43.18
CA THR A 321 -29.17 25.60 43.10
C THR A 321 -30.38 26.52 42.89
N VAL A 322 -31.44 26.04 42.24
CA VAL A 322 -32.70 26.79 42.06
C VAL A 322 -33.51 26.88 43.36
N ILE A 323 -33.40 25.89 44.25
CA ILE A 323 -34.11 25.91 45.54
C ILE A 323 -33.43 26.89 46.50
N ASP A 324 -32.09 26.89 46.56
CA ASP A 324 -31.34 27.78 47.47
C ASP A 324 -31.46 29.27 47.06
N SER A 325 -31.54 29.56 45.76
CA SER A 325 -31.77 30.94 45.28
C SER A 325 -33.17 31.47 45.58
N LYS A 326 -34.19 30.60 45.62
CA LYS A 326 -35.55 30.97 46.07
C LYS A 326 -35.64 31.16 47.58
N ALA A 327 -34.91 30.38 48.37
CA ALA A 327 -34.85 30.57 49.82
C ALA A 327 -34.25 31.92 50.22
N ASN A 328 -33.29 32.44 49.45
CA ASN A 328 -32.60 33.70 49.77
C ASN A 328 -33.34 34.98 49.29
N GLN A 329 -34.32 34.87 48.39
CA GLN A 329 -35.14 36.01 47.94
C GLN A 329 -36.39 36.28 48.79
N GLY A 330 -36.74 35.39 49.74
CA GLY A 330 -37.87 35.57 50.65
C GLY A 330 -37.59 36.41 51.90
N GLY A 331 -36.34 36.84 52.11
CA GLY A 331 -35.89 37.59 53.29
C GLY A 331 -35.79 39.11 53.05
N GLY A 332 -36.79 39.73 52.42
CA GLY A 332 -36.90 41.19 52.37
C GLY A 332 -37.35 41.72 53.73
N VAL A 333 -36.40 41.99 54.63
CA VAL A 333 -36.65 42.69 55.89
C VAL A 333 -36.76 44.18 55.59
N ASP A 334 -37.98 44.70 55.66
CA ASP A 334 -38.30 46.13 55.65
C ASP A 334 -37.50 46.84 56.76
N SER A 335 -36.37 47.45 56.40
CA SER A 335 -35.52 48.20 57.32
C SER A 335 -35.66 49.69 57.02
N SER A 336 -36.80 50.26 57.41
CA SER A 336 -36.95 51.70 57.62
C SER A 336 -36.31 52.07 58.95
N SER A 337 -35.10 52.65 58.96
CA SER A 337 -34.54 53.30 60.15
C SER A 337 -34.07 54.71 59.83
N ALA A 338 -34.47 55.59 60.75
CA ALA A 338 -34.45 57.04 60.71
C ALA A 338 -33.05 57.67 60.57
N ILE A 339 -33.02 58.78 59.84
CA ILE A 339 -31.90 59.73 59.80
C ILE A 339 -32.09 60.70 60.98
N GLU A 340 -31.24 60.59 62.01
CA GLU A 340 -31.12 61.58 63.08
C GLU A 340 -30.27 62.77 62.62
N GLN A 341 -30.81 63.99 62.78
CA GLN A 341 -30.07 65.25 62.64
C GLN A 341 -29.36 65.62 63.96
N PRO A 342 -28.13 66.16 63.92
CA PRO A 342 -27.44 66.61 65.12
C PRO A 342 -27.86 68.05 65.49
N GLN A 343 -28.33 68.24 66.73
CA GLN A 343 -28.51 69.55 67.35
C GLN A 343 -27.17 70.13 67.84
N ARG A 344 -26.91 71.41 67.48
CA ARG A 344 -25.89 72.27 68.12
C ARG A 344 -26.37 72.75 69.49
N PRO A 345 -25.44 72.94 70.42
CA PRO A 345 -25.25 74.27 71.00
C PRO A 345 -23.93 74.92 70.53
#